data_AF-A0A6M2CMZ7-F1
#
_entry.id   AF-A0A6M2CMZ7-F1
#
_cell.length_a   1.000
_cell.length_b   1.000
_cell.length_c   1.000
_cell.angle_alpha   90.00
_cell.angle_beta   90.00
_cell.angle_gamma   90.00
#
_symmetry.space_group_name_H-M   'P 1'
#
loop_
_entity.id
_entity.type
_entity.pdbx_description
1 polymer ?
#
loop_
_entity_poly.entity_id
_entity_poly.type
_entity_poly.pdbx_seq_one_letter_code
_entity_poly.pdbx_strand_id
1 'polypeptide(L)'
;MAVAGSREAEFDDCDYTNKDLFSVIAPPGEADAWRENADITSYVQELSSYDVQRLTREPERLAEEKAQVLEQTQKLAFENYKTFIKTAQCSKDIFKEFSVVESKLDALQEKLPEFAKKCQQFGQQSQQITTRWRQMSQMLSKHPQLLEVLELSQLMETCVRNGCYDEALELAAYVRRLEKKHAAAIPLIASIGAEVRESQQLMLSQLVGQLRSNIQLPACLKVIGYLRRMDVYSEAELRVRFLQARGSWFDSVLKNIPTKDAYTHLTRVVEACRVHLFDIVTQYRAIFSDDDPLAGLGKDRNEPGATIFYSWITSQVSRFLNIVEHDLSSELSGRLDSVLSQCMYFGLSFSRVGADFRPLLARKFQQAASSRFSSSITRATERFEEVMQSFTLTTLPSTAPVEMLMSTLMTQENVQPPFSLLEFEPLSQYCNAVLGAFNELRLCACLSLARETTAALDASLRTVVRIIVDYHT
;
A
#
# COMPACT_ATOMS: atom_id res chain seq x y z
N MET A 1 16.07 131.28 46.34
CA MET A 1 16.86 132.52 46.25
C MET A 1 17.23 132.69 44.79
N ALA A 2 17.11 133.82 44.14
CA ALA A 2 16.65 135.14 44.48
C ALA A 2 16.57 135.82 43.10
N VAL A 3 15.47 136.52 42.82
CA VAL A 3 15.48 137.99 42.74
C VAL A 3 15.99 138.50 41.40
N ALA A 4 15.09 139.27 40.80
CA ALA A 4 15.30 140.39 39.89
C ALA A 4 16.74 140.90 39.76
N GLY A 5 17.14 141.14 38.52
CA GLY A 5 18.28 141.97 38.18
C GLY A 5 17.87 142.91 37.06
N SER A 6 17.41 144.10 37.45
CA SER A 6 17.15 145.27 36.61
C SER A 6 18.37 145.65 35.79
N ARG A 7 18.16 146.19 34.57
CA ARG A 7 18.99 147.30 34.05
C ARG A 7 18.26 148.07 32.96
N GLU A 8 18.23 149.37 33.17
CA GLU A 8 17.65 150.41 32.33
C GLU A 8 18.50 150.67 31.07
N ALA A 9 17.77 151.11 30.01
CA ALA A 9 18.09 152.06 28.94
C ALA A 9 19.52 152.11 28.36
N GLU A 10 19.64 151.93 27.06
CA GLU A 10 19.72 153.03 26.08
C GLU A 10 19.68 152.46 24.64
N PHE A 11 19.01 153.17 23.75
CA PHE A 11 18.85 152.84 22.34
C PHE A 11 20.17 153.01 21.59
N ASP A 12 20.65 151.96 20.92
CA ASP A 12 21.37 152.11 19.65
C ASP A 12 21.34 150.82 18.82
N ASP A 13 21.19 150.99 17.50
CA ASP A 13 21.36 150.04 16.39
C ASP A 13 20.69 148.65 16.46
N CYS A 14 19.51 148.54 15.83
CA CYS A 14 18.81 147.27 15.62
C CYS A 14 19.06 146.69 14.22
N ASP A 15 20.06 145.83 14.17
CA ASP A 15 20.43 144.90 13.11
C ASP A 15 19.38 143.77 13.00
N TYR A 16 18.38 143.91 12.11
CA TYR A 16 17.37 142.87 11.83
C TYR A 16 17.37 142.51 10.34
N THR A 17 18.40 141.80 9.90
CA THR A 17 18.31 140.98 8.69
C THR A 17 18.55 139.52 9.02
N ASN A 18 17.52 138.70 8.76
CA ASN A 18 17.52 137.23 8.67
C ASN A 18 17.50 136.40 9.98
N LYS A 19 16.33 136.34 10.67
CA LYS A 19 15.96 135.22 11.54
C LYS A 19 14.62 134.60 11.08
N ASP A 20 14.60 133.28 10.95
CA ASP A 20 13.52 132.46 10.39
C ASP A 20 12.28 132.43 11.32
N LEU A 21 11.06 132.48 10.76
CA LEU A 21 9.79 132.62 11.49
C LEU A 21 9.54 131.44 12.45
N PHE A 22 9.96 130.23 12.06
CA PHE A 22 9.87 129.03 12.90
C PHE A 22 10.78 129.07 14.13
N SER A 23 11.88 129.84 14.06
CA SER A 23 12.80 130.03 15.20
C SER A 23 12.25 130.97 16.28
N VAL A 24 11.18 131.70 15.98
CA VAL A 24 10.55 132.68 16.88
C VAL A 24 9.25 132.14 17.50
N ILE A 25 8.51 131.29 16.79
CA ILE A 25 7.15 130.84 17.21
C ILE A 25 7.17 129.46 17.90
N ALA A 26 8.11 128.56 17.54
CA ALA A 26 8.13 127.21 18.10
C ALA A 26 8.66 127.19 19.55
N PRO A 27 8.15 126.29 20.43
CA PRO A 27 8.78 126.01 21.71
C PRO A 27 10.25 125.56 21.54
N PRO A 28 11.15 125.90 22.49
CA PRO A 28 12.59 125.60 22.33
C PRO A 28 12.83 124.09 22.19
N GLY A 29 13.31 123.66 21.02
CA GLY A 29 13.65 122.27 20.69
C GLY A 29 12.72 121.53 19.71
N GLU A 30 11.57 122.12 19.33
CA GLU A 30 10.59 121.46 18.43
C GLU A 30 10.51 122.09 17.02
N ALA A 31 11.33 123.09 16.74
CA ALA A 31 11.32 123.85 15.48
C ALA A 31 11.60 122.99 14.22
N ASP A 32 12.33 121.87 14.35
CA ASP A 32 12.60 120.96 13.24
C ASP A 32 11.47 119.95 13.02
N ALA A 33 10.83 119.47 14.09
CA ALA A 33 9.66 118.59 14.00
C ALA A 33 8.42 119.30 13.42
N TRP A 34 8.28 120.60 13.67
CA TRP A 34 7.23 121.43 13.07
C TRP A 34 7.47 121.68 11.57
N ARG A 35 8.73 121.67 11.12
CA ARG A 35 9.12 121.79 9.71
C ARG A 35 8.85 120.52 8.89
N GLU A 36 8.96 119.34 9.50
CA GLU A 36 8.71 118.06 8.82
C GLU A 36 7.23 117.70 8.71
N ASN A 37 6.38 118.31 9.55
CA ASN A 37 4.94 118.10 9.49
C ASN A 37 4.28 119.05 8.48
N ALA A 38 3.80 118.49 7.37
CA ALA A 38 3.19 119.22 6.26
C ALA A 38 1.98 120.06 6.70
N ASP A 39 1.17 119.56 7.63
CA ASP A 39 -0.03 120.23 8.10
C ASP A 39 0.29 121.46 8.96
N ILE A 40 1.33 121.36 9.80
CA ILE A 40 1.80 122.47 10.65
C ILE A 40 2.45 123.56 9.79
N THR A 41 3.23 123.17 8.79
CA THR A 41 3.90 124.11 7.87
C THR A 41 2.89 124.91 7.04
N SER A 42 1.84 124.25 6.54
CA SER A 42 0.73 124.91 5.82
C SER A 42 -0.01 125.91 6.70
N TYR A 43 -0.27 125.57 7.96
CA TYR A 43 -0.99 126.44 8.89
C TYR A 43 -0.16 127.67 9.32
N VAL A 44 1.15 127.52 9.50
CA VAL A 44 2.05 128.66 9.79
C VAL A 44 2.16 129.62 8.61
N GLN A 45 2.12 129.11 7.37
CA GLN A 45 2.03 129.95 6.17
C GLN A 45 0.70 130.72 6.11
N GLU A 46 -0.42 130.09 6.46
CA GLU A 46 -1.71 130.79 6.56
C GLU A 46 -1.70 131.87 7.65
N LEU A 47 -1.08 131.62 8.80
CA LEU A 47 -0.91 132.62 9.88
C LEU A 47 -0.11 133.84 9.42
N SER A 48 0.90 133.67 8.55
CA SER A 48 1.69 134.78 8.01
C SER A 48 0.92 135.69 7.02
N SER A 49 -0.25 135.23 6.55
CA SER A 49 -1.11 135.96 5.61
C SER A 49 -2.24 136.76 6.28
N TYR A 50 -2.35 136.72 7.61
CA TYR A 50 -3.43 137.35 8.36
C TYR A 50 -3.10 138.75 8.86
N ASP A 51 -4.09 139.66 8.78
CA ASP A 51 -4.02 140.97 9.42
C ASP A 51 -4.04 140.84 10.95
N VAL A 52 -3.42 141.81 11.65
CA VAL A 52 -3.22 141.80 13.13
C VAL A 52 -4.53 141.58 13.90
N GLN A 53 -5.66 142.08 13.40
CA GLN A 53 -6.98 141.85 14.03
C GLN A 53 -7.46 140.39 13.95
N ARG A 54 -7.11 139.66 12.88
CA ARG A 54 -7.40 138.22 12.74
C ARG A 54 -6.46 137.39 13.61
N LEU A 55 -5.17 137.72 13.65
CA LEU A 55 -4.19 137.00 14.46
C LEU A 55 -4.53 137.01 15.96
N THR A 56 -5.13 138.11 16.44
CA THR A 56 -5.51 138.27 17.86
C THR A 56 -6.72 137.40 18.24
N ARG A 57 -7.56 136.99 17.28
CA ARG A 57 -8.76 136.14 17.49
C ARG A 57 -8.57 134.65 17.18
N GLU A 58 -7.48 134.29 16.48
CA GLU A 58 -7.15 132.89 16.19
C GLU A 58 -6.97 131.98 17.43
N PRO A 59 -6.35 132.39 18.55
CA PRO A 59 -6.25 131.50 19.72
C PRO A 59 -7.60 131.17 20.36
N GLU A 60 -8.55 132.10 20.36
CA GLU A 60 -9.92 131.84 20.83
C GLU A 60 -10.67 130.88 19.90
N ARG A 61 -10.52 131.06 18.58
CA ARG A 61 -11.08 130.16 17.56
C ARG A 61 -10.53 128.74 17.67
N LEU A 62 -9.22 128.59 17.83
CA LEU A 62 -8.57 127.28 18.02
C LEU A 62 -9.00 126.60 19.32
N ALA A 63 -9.21 127.38 20.39
CA ALA A 63 -9.71 126.84 21.65
C ALA A 63 -11.16 126.33 21.51
N GLU A 64 -12.02 127.06 20.80
CA GLU A 64 -13.37 126.62 20.45
C GLU A 64 -13.36 125.37 19.57
N GLU A 65 -12.53 125.34 18.52
CA GLU A 65 -12.44 124.19 17.60
C GLU A 65 -11.91 122.93 18.30
N LYS A 66 -10.89 123.08 19.16
CA LYS A 66 -10.39 121.96 19.98
C LYS A 66 -11.45 121.44 20.95
N ALA A 67 -12.18 122.33 21.61
CA ALA A 67 -13.28 121.95 22.49
C ALA A 67 -14.36 121.20 21.70
N GLN A 68 -14.68 121.67 20.49
CA GLN A 68 -15.67 121.06 19.61
C GLN A 68 -15.23 119.68 19.11
N VAL A 69 -13.95 119.49 18.74
CA VAL A 69 -13.41 118.18 18.34
C VAL A 69 -13.34 117.21 19.51
N LEU A 70 -12.98 117.67 20.71
CA LEU A 70 -13.01 116.84 21.91
C LEU A 70 -14.44 116.40 22.26
N GLU A 71 -15.40 117.32 22.17
CA GLU A 71 -16.82 117.01 22.37
C GLU A 71 -17.31 116.03 21.29
N GLN A 72 -16.97 116.24 20.02
CA GLN A 72 -17.30 115.32 18.93
C GLN A 72 -16.66 113.94 19.12
N THR A 73 -15.42 113.87 19.59
CA THR A 73 -14.72 112.59 19.80
C THR A 73 -15.30 111.84 21.00
N GLN A 74 -15.59 112.54 22.10
CA GLN A 74 -16.29 111.95 23.25
C GLN A 74 -17.70 111.51 22.88
N LYS A 75 -18.42 112.32 22.09
CA LYS A 75 -19.76 111.99 21.60
C LYS A 75 -19.72 110.81 20.64
N LEU A 76 -18.73 110.72 19.74
CA LEU A 76 -18.54 109.57 18.85
C LEU A 76 -18.16 108.31 19.62
N ALA A 77 -17.28 108.42 20.61
CA ALA A 77 -16.90 107.33 21.50
C ALA A 77 -18.09 106.87 22.36
N PHE A 78 -18.95 107.79 22.83
CA PHE A 78 -20.13 107.48 23.64
C PHE A 78 -21.31 107.00 22.79
N GLU A 79 -21.49 107.49 21.57
CA GLU A 79 -22.51 107.01 20.62
C GLU A 79 -22.14 105.59 20.13
N ASN A 80 -20.84 105.30 19.97
CA ASN A 80 -20.35 104.04 19.40
C ASN A 80 -19.60 103.12 20.40
N TYR A 81 -19.65 103.36 21.72
CA TYR A 81 -18.94 102.51 22.70
C TYR A 81 -19.38 101.04 22.63
N LYS A 82 -20.66 100.80 22.30
CA LYS A 82 -21.20 99.45 22.08
C LYS A 82 -20.51 98.74 20.92
N THR A 83 -20.15 99.48 19.87
CA THR A 83 -19.42 98.94 18.72
C THR A 83 -17.99 98.58 19.12
N PHE A 84 -17.30 99.43 19.88
CA PHE A 84 -15.95 99.11 20.38
C PHE A 84 -15.93 97.90 21.32
N ILE A 85 -16.87 97.81 22.26
CA ILE A 85 -16.99 96.65 23.16
C ILE A 85 -17.33 95.39 22.35
N LYS A 86 -18.25 95.47 21.39
CA LYS A 86 -18.57 94.35 20.50
C LYS A 86 -17.36 93.92 19.69
N THR A 87 -16.57 94.85 19.13
CA THR A 87 -15.36 94.51 18.36
C THR A 87 -14.31 93.84 19.24
N ALA A 88 -14.10 94.32 20.48
CA ALA A 88 -13.18 93.69 21.42
C ALA A 88 -13.65 92.30 21.89
N GLN A 89 -14.96 92.14 22.13
CA GLN A 89 -15.57 90.85 22.47
C GLN A 89 -15.49 89.88 21.30
N CYS A 90 -15.86 90.29 20.08
CA CYS A 90 -15.70 89.51 18.87
C CYS A 90 -14.23 89.10 18.65
N SER A 91 -13.26 89.99 18.87
CA SER A 91 -11.84 89.65 18.76
C SER A 91 -11.42 88.60 19.80
N LYS A 92 -11.93 88.68 21.03
CA LYS A 92 -11.66 87.70 22.09
C LYS A 92 -12.29 86.35 21.81
N ASP A 93 -13.52 86.35 21.28
CA ASP A 93 -14.23 85.14 20.92
C ASP A 93 -13.59 84.46 19.71
N ILE A 94 -13.16 85.25 18.71
CA ILE A 94 -12.34 84.78 17.59
C ILE A 94 -11.06 84.11 18.09
N PHE A 95 -10.33 84.72 19.04
CA PHE A 95 -9.10 84.12 19.56
C PHE A 95 -9.36 82.80 20.28
N LYS A 96 -10.43 82.70 21.07
CA LYS A 96 -10.84 81.45 21.71
C LYS A 96 -11.23 80.38 20.69
N GLU A 97 -12.01 80.75 19.67
CA GLU A 97 -12.38 79.86 18.57
C GLU A 97 -11.13 79.34 17.85
N PHE A 98 -10.14 80.20 17.59
CA PHE A 98 -8.87 79.80 17.00
C PHE A 98 -8.09 78.82 17.86
N SER A 99 -8.01 79.01 19.18
CA SER A 99 -7.37 78.03 20.08
C SER A 99 -8.11 76.68 20.10
N VAL A 100 -9.44 76.70 19.99
CA VAL A 100 -10.23 75.46 19.86
C VAL A 100 -9.97 74.79 18.51
N VAL A 101 -9.84 75.57 17.43
CA VAL A 101 -9.50 75.04 16.10
C VAL A 101 -8.10 74.43 16.11
N GLU A 102 -7.11 75.10 16.70
CA GLU A 102 -5.73 74.63 16.83
C GLU A 102 -5.68 73.28 17.58
N SER A 103 -6.28 73.19 18.77
CA SER A 103 -6.32 71.93 19.53
C SER A 103 -7.04 70.78 18.79
N LYS A 104 -8.08 71.09 18.01
CA LYS A 104 -8.76 70.09 17.16
C LYS A 104 -7.90 69.68 15.97
N LEU A 105 -7.13 70.61 15.39
CA LEU A 105 -6.22 70.35 14.28
C LEU A 105 -5.06 69.46 14.73
N ASP A 106 -4.49 69.72 15.91
CA ASP A 106 -3.44 68.89 16.51
C ASP A 106 -3.96 67.47 16.79
N ALA A 107 -5.14 67.36 17.39
CA ALA A 107 -5.78 66.06 17.64
C ALA A 107 -6.07 65.30 16.34
N LEU A 108 -6.40 66.00 15.25
CA LEU A 108 -6.58 65.40 13.93
C LEU A 108 -5.24 64.95 13.34
N GLN A 109 -4.20 65.78 13.47
CA GLN A 109 -2.86 65.49 12.98
C GLN A 109 -2.24 64.27 13.68
N GLU A 110 -2.49 64.08 14.97
CA GLU A 110 -2.04 62.90 15.71
C GLU A 110 -2.86 61.64 15.41
N LYS A 111 -4.19 61.75 15.34
CA LYS A 111 -5.07 60.57 15.21
C LYS A 111 -5.23 60.07 13.78
N LEU A 112 -5.09 60.93 12.77
CA LEU A 112 -5.26 60.55 11.38
C LEU A 112 -4.22 59.51 10.90
N PRO A 113 -2.92 59.63 11.23
CA PRO A 113 -1.92 58.59 10.94
C PRO A 113 -2.20 57.27 11.67
N GLU A 114 -2.62 57.30 12.93
CA GLU A 114 -3.00 56.08 13.68
C GLU A 114 -4.21 55.38 13.05
N PHE A 115 -5.21 56.15 12.63
CA PHE A 115 -6.36 55.63 11.91
C PHE A 115 -5.95 55.01 10.57
N ALA A 116 -5.13 55.71 9.79
CA ALA A 116 -4.59 55.18 8.53
C ALA A 116 -3.82 53.88 8.74
N LYS A 117 -2.99 53.79 9.79
CA LYS A 117 -2.25 52.56 10.15
C LYS A 117 -3.19 51.42 10.53
N LYS A 118 -4.22 51.69 11.34
CA LYS A 118 -5.24 50.67 11.69
C LYS A 118 -6.05 50.22 10.47
N CYS A 119 -6.40 51.13 9.56
CA CYS A 119 -7.05 50.77 8.29
C CYS A 119 -6.15 49.89 7.41
N GLN A 120 -4.85 50.18 7.34
CA GLN A 120 -3.90 49.35 6.59
C GLN A 120 -3.77 47.95 7.21
N GLN A 121 -3.66 47.87 8.54
CA GLN A 121 -3.64 46.58 9.26
C GLN A 121 -4.92 45.80 9.06
N PHE A 122 -6.08 46.45 9.16
CA PHE A 122 -7.37 45.84 8.88
C PHE A 122 -7.46 45.32 7.44
N GLY A 123 -6.98 46.09 6.46
CA GLY A 123 -6.91 45.66 5.06
C GLY A 123 -6.07 44.39 4.88
N GLN A 124 -4.88 44.32 5.51
CA GLN A 124 -4.03 43.13 5.48
C GLN A 124 -4.68 41.92 6.16
N GLN A 125 -5.26 42.11 7.34
CA GLN A 125 -5.96 41.03 8.08
C GLN A 125 -7.19 40.54 7.32
N SER A 126 -7.97 41.45 6.75
CA SER A 126 -9.13 41.12 5.92
C SER A 126 -8.73 40.30 4.69
N GLN A 127 -7.62 40.65 4.03
CA GLN A 127 -7.10 39.84 2.92
C GLN A 127 -6.70 38.43 3.36
N GLN A 128 -5.98 38.30 4.48
CA GLN A 128 -5.61 36.99 5.04
C GLN A 128 -6.84 36.13 5.38
N ILE A 129 -7.83 36.72 6.04
CA ILE A 129 -9.11 36.07 6.35
C ILE A 129 -9.81 35.65 5.06
N THR A 130 -9.86 36.53 4.05
CA THR A 130 -10.49 36.23 2.76
C THR A 130 -9.78 35.07 2.05
N THR A 131 -8.44 35.05 2.03
CA THR A 131 -7.68 33.92 1.46
C THR A 131 -7.93 32.61 2.22
N ARG A 132 -7.96 32.65 3.56
CA ARG A 132 -8.23 31.47 4.37
C ARG A 132 -9.65 30.96 4.17
N TRP A 133 -10.63 31.87 4.10
CA TRP A 133 -12.02 31.53 3.82
C TRP A 133 -12.17 30.94 2.43
N ARG A 134 -11.49 31.49 1.41
CA ARG A 134 -11.45 30.92 0.06
C ARG A 134 -10.87 29.50 0.05
N GLN A 135 -9.74 29.28 0.72
CA GLN A 135 -9.13 27.95 0.84
C GLN A 135 -10.06 26.96 1.57
N MET A 136 -10.69 27.40 2.66
CA MET A 136 -11.61 26.58 3.44
C MET A 136 -12.88 26.24 2.64
N SER A 137 -13.44 27.21 1.91
CA SER A 137 -14.58 27.00 1.01
C SER A 137 -14.23 26.02 -0.12
N GLN A 138 -13.04 26.14 -0.71
CA GLN A 138 -12.55 25.18 -1.71
C GLN A 138 -12.40 23.78 -1.12
N MET A 139 -11.77 23.64 0.05
CA MET A 139 -11.61 22.36 0.74
C MET A 139 -12.97 21.73 1.06
N LEU A 140 -13.92 22.50 1.58
CA LEU A 140 -15.27 22.02 1.87
C LEU A 140 -16.01 21.55 0.61
N SER A 141 -15.90 22.29 -0.51
CA SER A 141 -16.51 21.90 -1.78
C SER A 141 -15.93 20.61 -2.38
N LYS A 142 -14.67 20.32 -2.07
CA LYS A 142 -13.92 19.14 -2.57
C LYS A 142 -13.80 18.02 -1.52
N HIS A 143 -14.35 18.23 -0.33
CA HIS A 143 -14.24 17.29 0.78
C HIS A 143 -14.76 15.88 0.44
N PRO A 144 -15.91 15.70 -0.26
CA PRO A 144 -16.37 14.35 -0.64
C PRO A 144 -15.37 13.61 -1.54
N GLN A 145 -14.79 14.33 -2.51
CA GLN A 145 -13.80 13.75 -3.44
C GLN A 145 -12.49 13.40 -2.73
N LEU A 146 -12.11 14.17 -1.70
CA LEU A 146 -10.96 13.86 -0.86
C LEU A 146 -11.24 12.61 -0.01
N LEU A 147 -12.45 12.49 0.54
CA LEU A 147 -12.84 11.33 1.34
C LEU A 147 -12.80 10.05 0.50
N GLU A 148 -13.31 10.07 -0.73
CA GLU A 148 -13.22 8.93 -1.66
C GLU A 148 -11.78 8.44 -1.86
N VAL A 149 -10.81 9.36 -1.94
CA VAL A 149 -9.38 9.01 -2.09
C VAL A 149 -8.82 8.40 -0.80
N LEU A 150 -9.22 8.92 0.36
CA LEU A 150 -8.79 8.41 1.66
C LEU A 150 -9.39 7.02 1.95
N GLU A 151 -10.59 6.74 1.43
CA GLU A 151 -11.28 5.46 1.60
C GLU A 151 -10.79 4.36 0.65
N LEU A 152 -9.89 4.66 -0.32
CA LEU A 152 -9.39 3.67 -1.29
C LEU A 152 -8.70 2.47 -0.64
N SER A 153 -7.92 2.69 0.43
CA SER A 153 -7.25 1.58 1.13
C SER A 153 -8.25 0.69 1.86
N GLN A 154 -9.24 1.29 2.54
CA GLN A 154 -10.32 0.55 3.21
C GLN A 154 -11.22 -0.20 2.20
N LEU A 155 -11.52 0.42 1.06
CA LEU A 155 -12.27 -0.21 -0.02
C LEU A 155 -11.50 -1.41 -0.58
N MET A 156 -10.19 -1.27 -0.77
CA MET A 156 -9.33 -2.37 -1.21
C MET A 156 -9.36 -3.55 -0.25
N GLU A 157 -9.19 -3.30 1.06
CA GLU A 157 -9.27 -4.34 2.08
C GLU A 157 -10.61 -5.07 2.03
N THR A 158 -11.71 -4.31 1.88
CA THR A 158 -13.07 -4.85 1.79
C THR A 158 -13.26 -5.72 0.54
N CYS A 159 -12.79 -5.27 -0.63
CA CYS A 159 -12.85 -6.04 -1.88
C CYS A 159 -12.08 -7.36 -1.75
N VAL A 160 -10.86 -7.32 -1.20
CA VAL A 160 -10.02 -8.51 -1.01
C VAL A 160 -10.65 -9.50 -0.02
N ARG A 161 -11.19 -9.00 1.11
CA ARG A 161 -11.83 -9.86 2.12
C ARG A 161 -13.11 -10.53 1.60
N ASN A 162 -13.85 -9.86 0.73
CA ASN A 162 -15.09 -10.38 0.14
C ASN A 162 -14.85 -11.27 -1.09
N GLY A 163 -13.61 -11.38 -1.59
CA GLY A 163 -13.30 -12.15 -2.80
C GLY A 163 -13.66 -11.45 -4.12
N CYS A 164 -13.95 -10.15 -4.07
CA CYS A 164 -14.21 -9.28 -5.22
C CYS A 164 -12.87 -8.89 -5.89
N TYR A 165 -12.23 -9.88 -6.51
CA TYR A 165 -10.86 -9.74 -7.03
C TYR A 165 -10.77 -8.90 -8.31
N ASP A 166 -11.82 -8.86 -9.13
CA ASP A 166 -11.84 -8.03 -10.33
C ASP A 166 -11.81 -6.54 -9.98
N GLU A 167 -12.65 -6.13 -9.03
CA GLU A 167 -12.72 -4.77 -8.51
C GLU A 167 -11.44 -4.38 -7.78
N ALA A 168 -10.87 -5.30 -6.98
CA ALA A 168 -9.59 -5.09 -6.31
C ALA A 168 -8.45 -4.82 -7.30
N LEU A 169 -8.41 -5.54 -8.43
CA LEU A 169 -7.39 -5.32 -9.47
C LEU A 169 -7.56 -3.97 -10.18
N GLU A 170 -8.79 -3.56 -10.44
CA GLU A 170 -9.07 -2.24 -11.02
C GLU A 170 -8.68 -1.10 -10.07
N LEU A 171 -9.00 -1.25 -8.78
CA LEU A 171 -8.65 -0.31 -7.74
C LEU A 171 -7.13 -0.17 -7.58
N ALA A 172 -6.41 -1.30 -7.57
CA ALA A 172 -4.95 -1.29 -7.57
C ALA A 172 -4.36 -0.57 -8.79
N ALA A 173 -4.90 -0.82 -9.98
CA ALA A 173 -4.44 -0.16 -11.20
C ALA A 173 -4.69 1.35 -11.13
N TYR A 174 -5.82 1.77 -10.56
CA TYR A 174 -6.12 3.18 -10.31
C TYR A 174 -5.13 3.81 -9.33
N VAL A 175 -4.87 3.18 -8.18
CA VAL A 175 -3.94 3.68 -7.16
C VAL A 175 -2.51 3.74 -7.70
N ARG A 176 -2.04 2.74 -8.46
CA ARG A 176 -0.72 2.78 -9.13
C ARG A 176 -0.60 3.98 -10.09
N ARG A 177 -1.66 4.30 -10.85
CA ARG A 177 -1.68 5.49 -11.72
C ARG A 177 -1.65 6.78 -10.92
N LEU A 178 -2.32 6.83 -9.77
CA LEU A 178 -2.35 7.97 -8.86
C LEU A 178 -0.97 8.21 -8.23
N GLU A 179 -0.32 7.15 -7.73
CA GLU A 179 1.04 7.19 -7.20
C GLU A 179 2.03 7.73 -8.25
N LYS A 180 2.00 7.19 -9.47
CA LYS A 180 2.92 7.61 -10.54
C LYS A 180 2.81 9.11 -10.86
N LYS A 181 1.62 9.70 -10.72
CA LYS A 181 1.38 11.12 -11.03
C LYS A 181 1.68 12.06 -9.88
N HIS A 182 1.38 11.66 -8.64
CA HIS A 182 1.31 12.59 -7.51
C HIS A 182 2.16 12.21 -6.28
N ALA A 183 2.79 11.03 -6.25
CA ALA A 183 3.53 10.58 -5.06
C ALA A 183 4.69 11.50 -4.66
N ALA A 184 5.36 12.16 -5.62
CA ALA A 184 6.47 13.07 -5.32
C ALA A 184 6.02 14.36 -4.62
N ALA A 185 4.77 14.80 -4.87
CA ALA A 185 4.24 16.04 -4.31
C ALA A 185 3.44 15.80 -3.02
N ILE A 186 2.83 14.62 -2.87
CA ILE A 186 1.89 14.32 -1.78
C ILE A 186 2.27 12.98 -1.11
N PRO A 187 2.94 13.01 0.05
CA PRO A 187 3.35 11.80 0.77
C PRO A 187 2.19 10.88 1.17
N LEU A 188 1.00 11.46 1.41
CA LEU A 188 -0.20 10.71 1.77
C LEU A 188 -0.61 9.70 0.68
N ILE A 189 -0.45 10.05 -0.59
CA ILE A 189 -0.77 9.16 -1.72
C ILE A 189 0.19 7.95 -1.74
N ALA A 190 1.46 8.17 -1.37
CA ALA A 190 2.42 7.07 -1.24
C ALA A 190 2.08 6.15 -0.06
N SER A 191 1.54 6.67 1.04
CA SER A 191 1.01 5.86 2.16
C SER A 191 -0.16 4.99 1.72
N ILE A 192 -1.16 5.58 1.07
CA ILE A 192 -2.34 4.86 0.56
C ILE A 192 -1.91 3.74 -0.39
N GLY A 193 -0.97 4.02 -1.30
CA GLY A 193 -0.46 3.00 -2.20
C GLY A 193 0.33 1.90 -1.51
N ALA A 194 1.00 2.17 -0.39
CA ALA A 194 1.64 1.14 0.44
C ALA A 194 0.59 0.23 1.11
N GLU A 195 -0.46 0.79 1.72
CA GLU A 195 -1.56 0.04 2.32
C GLU A 195 -2.30 -0.82 1.29
N VAL A 196 -2.52 -0.27 0.08
CA VAL A 196 -3.12 -1.01 -1.03
C VAL A 196 -2.23 -2.19 -1.45
N ARG A 197 -0.91 -2.00 -1.53
CA ARG A 197 0.04 -3.10 -1.82
C ARG A 197 0.02 -4.17 -0.74
N GLU A 198 -0.11 -3.81 0.53
CA GLU A 198 -0.25 -4.78 1.62
C GLU A 198 -1.52 -5.64 1.45
N SER A 199 -2.65 -5.01 1.13
CA SER A 199 -3.89 -5.72 0.78
C SER A 199 -3.74 -6.60 -0.46
N GLN A 200 -2.95 -6.19 -1.47
CA GLN A 200 -2.63 -7.03 -2.62
C GLN A 200 -1.81 -8.28 -2.23
N GLN A 201 -0.93 -8.20 -1.22
CA GLN A 201 -0.19 -9.38 -0.73
C GLN A 201 -1.12 -10.38 -0.04
N LEU A 202 -2.13 -9.88 0.68
CA LEU A 202 -3.19 -10.74 1.23
C LEU A 202 -3.97 -11.45 0.11
N MET A 203 -4.38 -10.70 -0.91
CA MET A 203 -5.04 -11.27 -2.10
C MET A 203 -4.19 -12.34 -2.78
N LEU A 204 -2.89 -12.08 -2.97
CA LEU A 204 -1.94 -13.05 -3.53
C LEU A 204 -1.91 -14.35 -2.71
N SER A 205 -1.84 -14.22 -1.38
CA SER A 205 -1.81 -15.35 -0.45
C SER A 205 -3.11 -16.16 -0.51
N GLN A 206 -4.26 -15.51 -0.60
CA GLN A 206 -5.57 -16.16 -0.77
C GLN A 206 -5.65 -16.92 -2.11
N LEU A 207 -5.26 -16.30 -3.21
CA LEU A 207 -5.26 -16.91 -4.55
C LEU A 207 -4.35 -18.14 -4.61
N VAL A 208 -3.13 -18.05 -4.09
CA VAL A 208 -2.21 -19.20 -3.98
C VAL A 208 -2.78 -20.26 -3.04
N GLY A 209 -3.46 -19.85 -1.96
CA GLY A 209 -4.19 -20.75 -1.06
C GLY A 209 -5.28 -21.55 -1.78
N GLN A 210 -6.03 -20.93 -2.69
CA GLN A 210 -7.04 -21.62 -3.50
C GLN A 210 -6.40 -22.68 -4.41
N LEU A 211 -5.22 -22.40 -4.99
CA LEU A 211 -4.47 -23.40 -5.78
C LEU A 211 -3.99 -24.59 -4.94
N ARG A 212 -3.85 -24.44 -3.61
CA ARG A 212 -3.52 -25.52 -2.67
C ARG A 212 -4.73 -26.34 -2.21
N SER A 213 -5.90 -26.14 -2.82
CA SER A 213 -7.14 -26.88 -2.50
C SER A 213 -7.59 -27.77 -3.66
N ASN A 214 -8.69 -28.52 -3.51
CA ASN A 214 -9.25 -29.31 -4.62
C ASN A 214 -10.01 -28.39 -5.61
N ILE A 215 -9.27 -27.65 -6.42
CA ILE A 215 -9.80 -26.67 -7.37
C ILE A 215 -10.09 -27.29 -8.74
N GLN A 216 -11.24 -26.92 -9.32
CA GLN A 216 -11.66 -27.33 -10.66
C GLN A 216 -11.05 -26.43 -11.75
N LEU A 217 -10.93 -26.94 -12.97
CA LEU A 217 -10.29 -26.23 -14.09
C LEU A 217 -10.83 -24.80 -14.32
N PRO A 218 -12.15 -24.52 -14.34
CA PRO A 218 -12.66 -23.17 -14.59
C PRO A 218 -12.24 -22.17 -13.51
N ALA A 219 -12.29 -22.57 -12.24
CA ALA A 219 -11.85 -21.74 -11.13
C ALA A 219 -10.33 -21.54 -11.16
N CYS A 220 -9.57 -22.58 -11.54
CA CYS A 220 -8.13 -22.51 -11.68
C CYS A 220 -7.69 -21.51 -12.76
N LEU A 221 -8.37 -21.51 -13.92
CA LEU A 221 -8.17 -20.52 -14.99
C LEU A 221 -8.43 -19.09 -14.50
N LYS A 222 -9.50 -18.87 -13.72
CA LYS A 222 -9.79 -17.55 -13.13
C LYS A 222 -8.69 -17.10 -12.17
N VAL A 223 -8.28 -17.97 -11.24
CA VAL A 223 -7.23 -17.66 -10.26
C VAL A 223 -5.91 -17.32 -10.96
N ILE A 224 -5.50 -18.12 -11.96
CA ILE A 224 -4.30 -17.82 -12.74
C ILE A 224 -4.46 -16.53 -13.56
N GLY A 225 -5.65 -16.27 -14.10
CA GLY A 225 -5.97 -15.01 -14.76
C GLY A 225 -5.79 -13.79 -13.85
N TYR A 226 -6.22 -13.89 -12.59
CA TYR A 226 -5.97 -12.85 -11.59
C TYR A 226 -4.48 -12.70 -11.30
N LEU A 227 -3.75 -13.80 -11.08
CA LEU A 227 -2.31 -13.76 -10.83
C LEU A 227 -1.52 -13.15 -11.99
N ARG A 228 -1.91 -13.41 -13.25
CA ARG A 228 -1.34 -12.74 -14.43
C ARG A 228 -1.61 -11.23 -14.42
N ARG A 229 -2.84 -10.81 -14.08
CA ARG A 229 -3.23 -9.38 -14.01
C ARG A 229 -2.57 -8.63 -12.85
N MET A 230 -2.19 -9.31 -11.77
CA MET A 230 -1.44 -8.71 -10.66
C MET A 230 -0.03 -8.27 -11.07
N ASP A 231 0.53 -8.92 -12.11
CA ASP A 231 1.86 -8.65 -12.68
C ASP A 231 2.98 -8.80 -11.64
N VAL A 232 2.87 -9.83 -10.79
CA VAL A 232 3.85 -10.14 -9.72
C VAL A 232 4.83 -11.25 -10.14
N TYR A 233 4.42 -12.12 -11.07
CA TYR A 233 5.21 -13.25 -11.53
C TYR A 233 5.42 -13.18 -13.03
N SER A 234 6.63 -13.50 -13.48
CA SER A 234 6.86 -13.88 -14.87
C SER A 234 6.12 -15.18 -15.21
N GLU A 235 5.92 -15.45 -16.51
CA GLU A 235 5.22 -16.66 -16.94
C GLU A 235 5.94 -17.94 -16.48
N ALA A 236 7.27 -17.94 -16.40
CA ALA A 236 8.05 -19.06 -15.87
C ALA A 236 7.86 -19.24 -14.35
N GLU A 237 7.88 -18.16 -13.59
CA GLU A 237 7.61 -18.21 -12.15
C GLU A 237 6.17 -18.66 -11.86
N LEU A 238 5.21 -18.20 -12.66
CA LEU A 238 3.80 -18.59 -12.51
C LEU A 238 3.60 -20.09 -12.74
N ARG A 239 4.27 -20.69 -13.74
CA ARG A 239 4.31 -22.15 -13.96
C ARG A 239 4.87 -22.87 -12.73
N VAL A 240 6.00 -22.42 -12.20
CA VAL A 240 6.62 -23.02 -11.01
C VAL A 240 5.70 -22.90 -9.80
N ARG A 241 5.14 -21.71 -9.55
CA ARG A 241 4.22 -21.45 -8.42
C ARG A 241 2.96 -22.31 -8.52
N PHE A 242 2.41 -22.47 -9.71
CA PHE A 242 1.28 -23.35 -9.96
C PHE A 242 1.63 -24.80 -9.59
N LEU A 243 2.71 -25.35 -10.16
CA LEU A 243 3.13 -26.74 -9.91
C LEU A 243 3.51 -26.98 -8.43
N GLN A 244 4.12 -26.00 -7.77
CA GLN A 244 4.40 -26.06 -6.33
C GLN A 244 3.11 -26.07 -5.50
N ALA A 245 2.13 -25.22 -5.82
CA ALA A 245 0.88 -25.16 -5.08
C ALA A 245 0.04 -26.44 -5.27
N ARG A 246 -0.11 -26.90 -6.52
CA ARG A 246 -0.79 -28.16 -6.84
C ARG A 246 -0.06 -29.38 -6.27
N GLY A 247 1.27 -29.40 -6.34
CA GLY A 247 2.11 -30.44 -5.73
C GLY A 247 1.96 -30.49 -4.21
N SER A 248 1.95 -29.33 -3.54
CA SER A 248 1.73 -29.26 -2.08
C SER A 248 0.35 -29.79 -1.67
N TRP A 249 -0.68 -29.49 -2.47
CA TRP A 249 -2.01 -30.05 -2.28
C TRP A 249 -2.01 -31.57 -2.47
N PHE A 250 -1.43 -32.06 -3.57
CA PHE A 250 -1.34 -33.48 -3.85
C PHE A 250 -0.56 -34.23 -2.75
N ASP A 251 0.46 -33.61 -2.19
CA ASP A 251 1.21 -34.16 -1.04
C ASP A 251 0.35 -34.32 0.19
N SER A 252 -0.53 -33.35 0.46
CA SER A 252 -1.49 -33.46 1.56
C SER A 252 -2.48 -34.61 1.33
N VAL A 253 -2.89 -34.85 0.08
CA VAL A 253 -3.76 -35.97 -0.29
C VAL A 253 -3.06 -37.29 -0.03
N LEU A 254 -1.82 -37.46 -0.50
CA LEU A 254 -1.04 -38.68 -0.29
C LEU A 254 -0.74 -38.94 1.20
N LYS A 255 -0.43 -37.91 1.98
CA LYS A 255 -0.17 -38.03 3.43
C LYS A 255 -1.40 -38.48 4.22
N ASN A 256 -2.60 -38.20 3.72
CA ASN A 256 -3.85 -38.61 4.36
C ASN A 256 -4.23 -40.08 4.09
N ILE A 257 -3.48 -40.79 3.22
CA ILE A 257 -3.73 -42.20 2.93
C ILE A 257 -3.18 -43.07 4.08
N PRO A 258 -3.99 -43.96 4.68
CA PRO A 258 -3.53 -44.84 5.74
C PRO A 258 -2.41 -45.78 5.29
N THR A 259 -1.32 -45.84 6.07
CA THR A 259 -0.10 -46.63 5.79
C THR A 259 -0.04 -47.97 6.54
N LYS A 260 -1.09 -48.34 7.29
CA LYS A 260 -1.10 -49.55 8.15
C LYS A 260 -1.00 -50.86 7.37
N ASP A 261 -1.64 -50.92 6.20
CA ASP A 261 -1.63 -52.09 5.33
C ASP A 261 -1.04 -51.69 3.98
N ALA A 262 0.09 -52.30 3.61
CA ALA A 262 0.84 -51.95 2.40
C ALA A 262 -0.01 -52.13 1.13
N TYR A 263 -0.86 -53.16 1.08
CA TYR A 263 -1.74 -53.40 -0.07
C TYR A 263 -2.80 -52.30 -0.22
N THR A 264 -3.51 -51.97 0.87
CA THR A 264 -4.51 -50.90 0.88
C THR A 264 -3.89 -49.52 0.65
N HIS A 265 -2.70 -49.27 1.21
CA HIS A 265 -1.96 -48.03 0.99
C HIS A 265 -1.62 -47.89 -0.50
N LEU A 266 -0.99 -48.90 -1.10
CA LEU A 266 -0.54 -48.86 -2.48
C LEU A 266 -1.70 -48.73 -3.48
N THR A 267 -2.78 -49.48 -3.30
CA THR A 267 -3.98 -49.37 -4.16
C THR A 267 -4.61 -47.96 -4.09
N ARG A 268 -4.68 -47.36 -2.90
CA ARG A 268 -5.16 -45.98 -2.73
C ARG A 268 -4.21 -44.94 -3.32
N VAL A 269 -2.90 -45.13 -3.16
CA VAL A 269 -1.89 -44.24 -3.76
C VAL A 269 -1.97 -44.30 -5.28
N VAL A 270 -2.07 -45.48 -5.88
CA VAL A 270 -2.20 -45.63 -7.34
C VAL A 270 -3.41 -44.88 -7.86
N GLU A 271 -4.57 -45.02 -7.20
CA GLU A 271 -5.79 -44.32 -7.61
C GLU A 271 -5.69 -42.81 -7.42
N ALA A 272 -5.16 -42.35 -6.28
CA ALA A 272 -4.95 -40.92 -6.02
C ALA A 272 -3.97 -40.30 -7.04
N CYS A 273 -2.86 -40.97 -7.34
CA CYS A 273 -1.92 -40.56 -8.38
C CYS A 273 -2.61 -40.48 -9.74
N ARG A 274 -3.34 -41.52 -10.13
CA ARG A 274 -4.01 -41.60 -11.44
C ARG A 274 -4.99 -40.47 -11.65
N VAL A 275 -5.85 -40.18 -10.67
CA VAL A 275 -6.86 -39.13 -10.76
C VAL A 275 -6.21 -37.75 -10.67
N HIS A 276 -5.48 -37.48 -9.58
CA HIS A 276 -5.06 -36.12 -9.26
C HIS A 276 -3.87 -35.63 -10.09
N LEU A 277 -2.91 -36.50 -10.45
CA LEU A 277 -1.83 -36.08 -11.35
C LEU A 277 -2.38 -35.79 -12.75
N PHE A 278 -3.37 -36.56 -13.22
CA PHE A 278 -4.00 -36.30 -14.51
C PHE A 278 -4.76 -34.96 -14.51
N ASP A 279 -5.47 -34.65 -13.42
CA ASP A 279 -6.12 -33.35 -13.25
C ASP A 279 -5.10 -32.20 -13.26
N ILE A 280 -3.99 -32.32 -12.51
CA ILE A 280 -2.95 -31.28 -12.47
C ILE A 280 -2.31 -31.08 -13.84
N VAL A 281 -2.01 -32.17 -14.56
CA VAL A 281 -1.51 -32.13 -15.94
C VAL A 281 -2.50 -31.41 -16.86
N THR A 282 -3.78 -31.77 -16.79
CA THR A 282 -4.82 -31.21 -17.65
C THR A 282 -4.99 -29.72 -17.37
N GLN A 283 -4.99 -29.33 -16.09
CA GLN A 283 -5.00 -27.94 -15.65
C GLN A 283 -3.78 -27.18 -16.20
N TYR A 284 -2.58 -27.73 -16.01
CA TYR A 284 -1.35 -27.11 -16.48
C TYR A 284 -1.38 -26.86 -18.00
N ARG A 285 -1.71 -27.89 -18.79
CA ARG A 285 -1.77 -27.78 -20.26
C ARG A 285 -2.80 -26.76 -20.72
N ALA A 286 -3.98 -26.72 -20.09
CA ALA A 286 -5.02 -25.75 -20.41
C ALA A 286 -4.62 -24.30 -20.05
N ILE A 287 -3.84 -24.11 -18.99
CA ILE A 287 -3.43 -22.78 -18.51
C ILE A 287 -2.24 -22.22 -19.32
N PHE A 288 -1.26 -23.06 -19.60
CA PHE A 288 0.04 -22.64 -20.15
C PHE A 288 0.23 -22.97 -21.64
N SER A 289 -0.71 -23.68 -22.26
CA SER A 289 -0.80 -23.91 -23.71
C SER A 289 0.51 -24.41 -24.34
N ASP A 290 1.17 -25.38 -23.71
CA ASP A 290 2.40 -26.00 -24.25
C ASP A 290 2.12 -26.97 -25.42
N ASP A 291 0.85 -27.17 -25.82
CA ASP A 291 0.37 -28.18 -26.77
C ASP A 291 -0.31 -27.60 -28.04
N ASP A 292 -0.11 -26.33 -28.41
CA ASP A 292 -0.60 -25.86 -29.72
C ASP A 292 0.40 -26.20 -30.84
N PRO A 293 0.16 -27.24 -31.67
CA PRO A 293 1.04 -27.58 -32.79
C PRO A 293 1.14 -26.46 -33.83
N LEU A 294 0.20 -25.49 -33.85
CA LEU A 294 0.28 -24.29 -34.69
C LEU A 294 1.15 -23.19 -34.06
N ALA A 295 1.28 -23.13 -32.73
CA ALA A 295 2.20 -22.21 -32.05
C ALA A 295 3.68 -22.65 -32.17
N GLY A 296 3.92 -23.93 -32.50
CA GLY A 296 5.24 -24.52 -32.71
C GLY A 296 5.95 -24.11 -34.01
N LEU A 297 5.28 -23.37 -34.91
CA LEU A 297 5.89 -22.87 -36.15
C LEU A 297 6.73 -21.59 -35.96
N GLY A 298 6.84 -21.06 -34.74
CA GLY A 298 7.61 -19.84 -34.46
C GLY A 298 8.13 -19.64 -33.05
N LYS A 299 7.94 -20.60 -32.12
CA LYS A 299 8.54 -20.53 -30.78
C LYS A 299 9.79 -21.40 -30.70
N ASP A 300 10.88 -20.80 -30.23
CA ASP A 300 12.13 -21.51 -29.96
C ASP A 300 11.86 -22.77 -29.12
N ARG A 301 12.35 -23.93 -29.58
CA ARG A 301 12.32 -25.22 -28.86
C ARG A 301 12.98 -25.17 -27.47
N ASN A 302 13.60 -24.05 -27.11
CA ASN A 302 14.26 -23.77 -25.83
C ASN A 302 13.39 -22.95 -24.84
N GLU A 303 12.08 -22.84 -25.03
CA GLU A 303 11.23 -22.25 -23.98
C GLU A 303 11.35 -23.06 -22.67
N PRO A 304 11.80 -22.45 -21.54
CA PRO A 304 12.00 -23.16 -20.27
C PRO A 304 10.70 -23.76 -19.70
N GLY A 305 9.53 -23.38 -20.21
CA GLY A 305 8.22 -23.84 -19.76
C GLY A 305 8.03 -25.35 -19.89
N ALA A 306 8.38 -25.93 -21.04
CA ALA A 306 8.25 -27.37 -21.26
C ALA A 306 9.17 -28.16 -20.33
N THR A 307 10.42 -27.70 -20.13
CA THR A 307 11.37 -28.34 -19.22
C THR A 307 10.90 -28.31 -17.77
N ILE A 308 10.32 -27.19 -17.31
CA ILE A 308 9.75 -27.08 -15.95
C ILE A 308 8.65 -28.14 -15.75
N PHE A 309 7.73 -28.27 -16.71
CA PHE A 309 6.66 -29.26 -16.64
C PHE A 309 7.17 -30.69 -16.61
N TYR A 310 8.02 -31.07 -17.57
CA TYR A 310 8.52 -32.44 -17.65
C TYR A 310 9.41 -32.80 -16.45
N SER A 311 10.23 -31.87 -15.95
CA SER A 311 11.03 -32.09 -14.74
C SER A 311 10.15 -32.37 -13.51
N TRP A 312 9.05 -31.64 -13.36
CA TRP A 312 8.08 -31.87 -12.29
C TRP A 312 7.40 -33.23 -12.44
N ILE A 313 6.95 -33.59 -13.65
CA ILE A 313 6.34 -34.90 -13.94
C ILE A 313 7.31 -36.04 -13.62
N THR A 314 8.56 -35.95 -14.07
CA THR A 314 9.60 -36.94 -13.75
C THR A 314 9.77 -37.07 -12.23
N SER A 315 9.80 -35.95 -11.49
CA SER A 315 9.87 -35.99 -10.03
C SER A 315 8.66 -36.69 -9.39
N GLN A 316 7.44 -36.48 -9.90
CA GLN A 316 6.25 -37.16 -9.39
C GLN A 316 6.28 -38.67 -9.68
N VAL A 317 6.70 -39.06 -10.89
CA VAL A 317 6.85 -40.46 -11.29
C VAL A 317 7.91 -41.15 -10.44
N SER A 318 9.08 -40.53 -10.24
CA SER A 318 10.14 -41.07 -9.37
C SER A 318 9.65 -41.27 -7.93
N ARG A 319 8.88 -40.32 -7.39
CA ARG A 319 8.28 -40.47 -6.06
C ARG A 319 7.28 -41.62 -6.00
N PHE A 320 6.39 -41.74 -6.98
CA PHE A 320 5.45 -42.85 -7.06
C PHE A 320 6.18 -44.21 -7.12
N LEU A 321 7.22 -44.31 -7.95
CA LEU A 321 8.07 -45.49 -8.07
C LEU A 321 8.77 -45.86 -6.74
N ASN A 322 9.19 -44.87 -5.95
CA ASN A 322 9.78 -45.10 -4.63
C ASN A 322 8.74 -45.60 -3.62
N ILE A 323 7.50 -45.08 -3.65
CA ILE A 323 6.40 -45.56 -2.80
C ILE A 323 6.08 -47.03 -3.15
N VAL A 324 5.97 -47.35 -4.44
CA VAL A 324 5.73 -48.71 -4.92
C VAL A 324 6.83 -49.65 -4.43
N GLU A 325 8.10 -49.27 -4.56
CA GLU A 325 9.22 -50.09 -4.10
C GLU A 325 9.21 -50.33 -2.59
N HIS A 326 9.00 -49.27 -1.81
CA HIS A 326 8.92 -49.36 -0.36
C HIS A 326 7.79 -50.30 0.08
N ASP A 327 6.58 -50.10 -0.45
CA ASP A 327 5.43 -50.91 -0.08
C ASP A 327 5.58 -52.36 -0.54
N LEU A 328 6.14 -52.59 -1.73
CA LEU A 328 6.43 -53.94 -2.24
C LEU A 328 7.50 -54.69 -1.44
N SER A 329 8.42 -53.97 -0.81
CA SER A 329 9.45 -54.55 0.06
C SER A 329 8.90 -54.96 1.44
N SER A 330 7.77 -54.37 1.85
CA SER A 330 7.02 -54.80 3.04
C SER A 330 6.26 -56.11 2.76
N GLU A 331 5.91 -56.85 3.80
CA GLU A 331 4.99 -57.99 3.68
C GLU A 331 3.62 -57.51 3.17
N LEU A 332 3.41 -57.55 1.85
CA LEU A 332 2.07 -57.37 1.30
C LEU A 332 1.19 -58.49 1.85
N SER A 333 0.04 -58.14 2.40
CA SER A 333 -1.02 -59.08 2.76
C SER A 333 -1.84 -59.51 1.54
N GLY A 334 -1.82 -58.71 0.47
CA GLY A 334 -2.68 -58.85 -0.69
C GLY A 334 -2.03 -59.42 -1.97
N ARG A 335 -2.88 -59.50 -2.99
CA ARG A 335 -2.60 -60.05 -4.34
C ARG A 335 -1.71 -59.13 -5.17
N LEU A 336 -0.51 -59.60 -5.51
CA LEU A 336 0.48 -58.83 -6.28
C LEU A 336 -0.03 -58.47 -7.68
N ASP A 337 -0.78 -59.38 -8.31
CA ASP A 337 -1.32 -59.23 -9.67
C ASP A 337 -2.35 -58.11 -9.78
N SER A 338 -3.17 -57.91 -8.74
CA SER A 338 -4.14 -56.83 -8.66
C SER A 338 -3.45 -55.47 -8.68
N VAL A 339 -2.44 -55.31 -7.81
CA VAL A 339 -1.65 -54.07 -7.73
C VAL A 339 -0.87 -53.83 -9.03
N LEU A 340 -0.22 -54.86 -9.57
CA LEU A 340 0.50 -54.77 -10.84
C LEU A 340 -0.41 -54.27 -11.96
N SER A 341 -1.62 -54.83 -12.07
CA SER A 341 -2.59 -54.45 -13.09
C SER A 341 -3.01 -52.99 -12.94
N GLN A 342 -3.26 -52.52 -11.71
CA GLN A 342 -3.60 -51.12 -11.44
C GLN A 342 -2.44 -50.16 -11.77
N CYS A 343 -1.21 -50.51 -11.37
CA CYS A 343 -0.01 -49.73 -11.70
C CYS A 343 0.25 -49.66 -13.21
N MET A 344 0.06 -50.78 -13.93
CA MET A 344 0.21 -50.84 -15.39
C MET A 344 -0.88 -50.03 -16.10
N TYR A 345 -2.12 -50.09 -15.61
CA TYR A 345 -3.21 -49.26 -16.12
C TYR A 345 -2.94 -47.77 -15.91
N PHE A 346 -2.45 -47.38 -14.72
CA PHE A 346 -2.02 -46.02 -14.45
C PHE A 346 -0.90 -45.58 -15.42
N GLY A 347 0.17 -46.35 -15.56
CA GLY A 347 1.25 -46.05 -16.50
C GLY A 347 0.78 -45.95 -17.96
N LEU A 348 -0.16 -46.81 -18.39
CA LEU A 348 -0.77 -46.71 -19.71
C LEU A 348 -1.60 -45.42 -19.85
N SER A 349 -2.40 -45.07 -18.85
CA SER A 349 -3.19 -43.83 -18.89
C SER A 349 -2.30 -42.58 -18.96
N PHE A 350 -1.16 -42.60 -18.26
CA PHE A 350 -0.22 -41.49 -18.19
C PHE A 350 0.71 -41.42 -19.42
N SER A 351 0.82 -42.50 -20.20
CA SER A 351 1.51 -42.47 -21.51
C SER A 351 0.87 -41.47 -22.48
N ARG A 352 -0.43 -41.18 -22.36
CA ARG A 352 -1.15 -40.14 -23.14
C ARG A 352 -0.62 -38.74 -22.88
N VAL A 353 0.01 -38.53 -21.72
CA VAL A 353 0.65 -37.28 -21.29
C VAL A 353 2.14 -37.25 -21.70
N GLY A 354 2.64 -38.33 -22.31
CA GLY A 354 4.05 -38.46 -22.70
C GLY A 354 4.96 -39.01 -21.59
N ALA A 355 4.39 -39.59 -20.53
CA ALA A 355 5.15 -40.16 -19.43
C ALA A 355 4.78 -41.63 -19.20
N ASP A 356 5.42 -42.54 -19.94
CA ASP A 356 5.28 -43.99 -19.77
C ASP A 356 6.38 -44.55 -18.86
N PHE A 357 6.00 -44.98 -17.66
CA PHE A 357 6.89 -45.56 -16.64
C PHE A 357 6.65 -47.05 -16.39
N ARG A 358 5.84 -47.72 -17.22
CA ARG A 358 5.56 -49.17 -17.10
C ARG A 358 6.83 -50.04 -17.11
N PRO A 359 7.87 -49.77 -17.93
CA PRO A 359 9.11 -50.55 -17.89
C PRO A 359 9.84 -50.47 -16.54
N LEU A 360 9.72 -49.34 -15.84
CA LEU A 360 10.32 -49.14 -14.52
C LEU A 360 9.55 -49.89 -13.43
N LEU A 361 8.22 -49.96 -13.54
CA LEU A 361 7.38 -50.78 -12.66
C LEU A 361 7.67 -52.27 -12.82
N ALA A 362 7.82 -52.76 -14.04
CA ALA A 362 8.07 -54.18 -14.32
C ALA A 362 9.27 -54.73 -13.52
N ARG A 363 10.36 -53.97 -13.45
CA ARG A 363 11.55 -54.35 -12.66
C ARG A 363 11.26 -54.48 -11.16
N LYS A 364 10.50 -53.54 -10.59
CA LYS A 364 10.15 -53.54 -9.15
C LYS A 364 9.25 -54.71 -8.79
N PHE A 365 8.23 -54.98 -9.61
CA PHE A 365 7.33 -56.11 -9.41
C PHE A 365 8.02 -57.46 -9.63
N GLN A 366 8.97 -57.55 -10.56
CA GLN A 366 9.80 -58.74 -10.74
C GLN A 366 10.58 -59.05 -9.45
N GLN A 367 11.26 -58.06 -8.88
CA GLN A 367 12.04 -58.25 -7.65
C GLN A 367 11.14 -58.65 -6.47
N ALA A 368 9.96 -58.04 -6.34
CA ALA A 368 8.99 -58.38 -5.30
C ALA A 368 8.44 -59.81 -5.47
N ALA A 369 8.13 -60.23 -6.71
CA ALA A 369 7.67 -61.58 -7.00
C ALA A 369 8.73 -62.64 -6.69
N SER A 370 10.00 -62.40 -7.05
CA SER A 370 11.13 -63.29 -6.72
C SER A 370 11.29 -63.43 -5.20
N SER A 371 11.36 -62.30 -4.48
CA SER A 371 11.53 -62.28 -3.02
C SER A 371 10.41 -63.05 -2.31
N ARG A 372 9.16 -62.82 -2.69
CA ARG A 372 8.01 -63.54 -2.11
C ARG A 372 8.05 -65.04 -2.40
N PHE A 373 8.41 -65.44 -3.63
CA PHE A 373 8.56 -66.85 -3.97
C PHE A 373 9.67 -67.51 -3.15
N SER A 374 10.86 -66.92 -3.12
CA SER A 374 12.00 -67.44 -2.34
C SER A 374 11.69 -67.54 -0.84
N SER A 375 11.04 -66.53 -0.25
CA SER A 375 10.63 -66.56 1.15
C SER A 375 9.57 -67.63 1.42
N SER A 376 8.60 -67.82 0.51
CA SER A 376 7.57 -68.85 0.64
C SER A 376 8.17 -70.26 0.59
N ILE A 377 9.10 -70.49 -0.33
CA ILE A 377 9.84 -71.77 -0.46
C ILE A 377 10.75 -72.01 0.75
N THR A 378 11.44 -70.98 1.25
CA THR A 378 12.29 -71.09 2.45
C THR A 378 11.45 -71.48 3.66
N ARG A 379 10.34 -70.76 3.90
CA ARG A 379 9.40 -71.07 4.99
C ARG A 379 8.77 -72.46 4.86
N ALA A 380 8.48 -72.92 3.64
CA ALA A 380 8.01 -74.28 3.41
C ALA A 380 9.06 -75.32 3.80
N THR A 381 10.33 -75.04 3.53
CA THR A 381 11.47 -75.92 3.87
C THR A 381 11.70 -75.97 5.38
N GLU A 382 11.71 -74.81 6.05
CA GLU A 382 11.86 -74.71 7.51
C GLU A 382 10.73 -75.42 8.24
N ARG A 383 9.49 -75.20 7.81
CA ARG A 383 8.32 -75.88 8.39
C ARG A 383 8.37 -77.39 8.17
N PHE A 384 8.87 -77.85 7.02
CA PHE A 384 9.07 -79.28 6.78
C PHE A 384 10.07 -79.86 7.78
N GLU A 385 11.20 -79.18 8.00
CA GLU A 385 12.22 -79.58 8.98
C GLU A 385 11.64 -79.66 10.40
N GLU A 386 10.89 -78.64 10.83
CA GLU A 386 10.22 -78.61 12.14
C GLU A 386 9.24 -79.78 12.32
N VAL A 387 8.38 -80.03 11.32
CA VAL A 387 7.38 -81.10 11.41
C VAL A 387 8.06 -82.48 11.41
N MET A 388 9.13 -82.66 10.63
CA MET A 388 9.90 -83.92 10.62
C MET A 388 10.53 -84.27 11.97
N GLN A 389 10.92 -83.29 12.79
CA GLN A 389 11.46 -83.56 14.14
C GLN A 389 10.45 -84.24 15.08
N SER A 390 9.16 -84.03 14.85
CA SER A 390 8.07 -84.62 15.64
C SER A 390 7.34 -85.77 14.94
N PHE A 391 7.72 -86.06 13.69
CA PHE A 391 7.02 -87.01 12.86
C PHE A 391 7.24 -88.45 13.37
N THR A 392 6.15 -89.17 13.54
CA THR A 392 6.14 -90.61 13.82
C THR A 392 5.30 -91.29 12.76
N LEU A 393 5.84 -92.31 12.09
CA LEU A 393 5.13 -93.11 11.11
C LEU A 393 3.89 -93.75 11.76
N THR A 394 2.73 -93.14 11.53
CA THR A 394 1.46 -93.63 12.02
C THR A 394 0.79 -94.35 10.86
N THR A 395 0.63 -95.67 10.97
CA THR A 395 -0.11 -96.46 9.97
C THR A 395 -1.54 -95.94 9.92
N LEU A 396 -1.94 -95.30 8.81
CA LEU A 396 -3.34 -94.91 8.63
C LEU A 396 -4.25 -96.14 8.76
N PRO A 397 -5.44 -96.02 9.37
CA PRO A 397 -6.45 -97.06 9.28
C PRO A 397 -6.76 -97.34 7.80
N SER A 398 -6.81 -98.62 7.44
CA SER A 398 -7.01 -99.16 6.09
C SER A 398 -8.41 -98.89 5.48
N THR A 399 -8.93 -97.67 5.63
CA THR A 399 -10.28 -97.27 5.19
C THR A 399 -10.28 -96.01 4.32
N ALA A 400 -9.22 -95.78 3.53
CA ALA A 400 -9.32 -94.88 2.39
C ALA A 400 -10.12 -95.60 1.29
N PRO A 401 -11.18 -94.99 0.71
CA PRO A 401 -11.97 -95.65 -0.33
C PRO A 401 -11.08 -95.93 -1.55
N VAL A 402 -10.96 -97.21 -1.90
CA VAL A 402 -10.18 -97.71 -3.04
C VAL A 402 -10.57 -97.02 -4.37
N GLU A 403 -11.79 -96.49 -4.45
CA GLU A 403 -12.29 -95.68 -5.57
C GLU A 403 -11.50 -94.36 -5.79
N MET A 404 -10.96 -93.73 -4.74
CA MET A 404 -10.16 -92.51 -4.88
C MET A 404 -8.72 -92.80 -5.37
N LEU A 405 -8.11 -93.89 -4.92
CA LEU A 405 -6.75 -94.31 -5.34
C LEU A 405 -6.68 -94.70 -6.83
N MET A 406 -7.77 -95.24 -7.40
CA MET A 406 -7.81 -95.61 -8.81
C MET A 406 -8.08 -94.43 -9.77
N SER A 407 -8.63 -93.32 -9.27
CA SER A 407 -8.90 -92.13 -10.08
C SER A 407 -7.62 -91.41 -10.56
N THR A 408 -6.54 -91.51 -9.78
CA THR A 408 -5.22 -90.90 -10.07
C THR A 408 -4.47 -91.60 -11.19
N LEU A 409 -4.76 -92.88 -11.43
CA LEU A 409 -4.11 -93.69 -12.47
C LEU A 409 -4.77 -93.52 -13.85
N MET A 410 -6.03 -93.07 -13.90
CA MET A 410 -6.87 -93.12 -15.10
C MET A 410 -7.07 -91.75 -15.80
N THR A 411 -6.59 -90.64 -15.23
CA THR A 411 -6.72 -89.31 -15.85
C THR A 411 -5.34 -88.65 -16.00
N GLN A 412 -4.72 -88.84 -17.17
CA GLN A 412 -3.43 -88.21 -17.52
C GLN A 412 -3.48 -86.67 -17.57
N GLU A 413 -4.65 -86.04 -17.40
CA GLU A 413 -4.84 -84.59 -17.49
C GLU A 413 -5.10 -83.90 -16.15
N ASN A 414 -5.31 -84.63 -15.05
CA ASN A 414 -5.50 -84.02 -13.73
C ASN A 414 -4.19 -83.97 -12.94
N VAL A 415 -3.54 -82.80 -12.95
CA VAL A 415 -2.37 -82.46 -12.13
C VAL A 415 -2.81 -82.27 -10.67
N GLN A 416 -3.31 -83.34 -10.05
CA GLN A 416 -3.61 -83.37 -8.61
C GLN A 416 -2.47 -84.03 -7.85
N PRO A 417 -2.17 -83.59 -6.61
CA PRO A 417 -1.15 -84.22 -5.78
C PRO A 417 -1.50 -85.70 -5.51
N PRO A 418 -0.53 -86.63 -5.55
CA PRO A 418 -0.77 -88.06 -5.32
C PRO A 418 -1.37 -88.34 -3.94
N PHE A 419 -2.40 -89.20 -3.86
CA PHE A 419 -3.01 -89.59 -2.58
C PHE A 419 -2.04 -90.32 -1.64
N SER A 420 -0.99 -90.95 -2.16
CA SER A 420 0.07 -91.57 -1.36
C SER A 420 0.83 -90.58 -0.48
N LEU A 421 0.79 -89.27 -0.78
CA LEU A 421 1.39 -88.25 0.08
C LEU A 421 0.69 -88.11 1.43
N LEU A 422 -0.57 -88.55 1.56
CA LEU A 422 -1.31 -88.47 2.83
C LEU A 422 -0.74 -89.38 3.93
N GLU A 423 -0.01 -90.44 3.55
CA GLU A 423 0.72 -91.29 4.49
C GLU A 423 1.94 -90.56 5.09
N PHE A 424 2.38 -89.47 4.45
CA PHE A 424 3.54 -88.67 4.82
C PHE A 424 3.11 -87.21 5.02
N GLU A 425 2.47 -86.95 6.17
CA GLU A 425 1.98 -85.61 6.53
C GLU A 425 3.00 -84.49 6.25
N PRO A 426 4.29 -84.58 6.66
CA PRO A 426 5.26 -83.50 6.43
C PRO A 426 5.44 -83.20 4.94
N LEU A 427 5.52 -84.25 4.10
CA LEU A 427 5.71 -84.12 2.66
C LEU A 427 4.45 -83.57 1.97
N SER A 428 3.26 -83.95 2.45
CA SER A 428 1.99 -83.39 1.97
C SER A 428 1.88 -81.89 2.26
N GLN A 429 2.28 -81.44 3.46
CA GLN A 429 2.28 -80.04 3.85
C GLN A 429 3.28 -79.23 3.02
N TYR A 430 4.48 -79.76 2.81
CA TYR A 430 5.50 -79.15 1.96
C TYR A 430 5.02 -79.01 0.50
N CYS A 431 4.46 -80.07 -0.08
CA CYS A 431 3.91 -80.04 -1.44
C CYS A 431 2.84 -78.96 -1.60
N ASN A 432 1.90 -78.87 -0.65
CA ASN A 432 0.87 -77.84 -0.64
C ASN A 432 1.45 -76.42 -0.53
N ALA A 433 2.49 -76.22 0.28
CA ALA A 433 3.17 -74.93 0.41
C ALA A 433 3.88 -74.52 -0.89
N VAL A 434 4.57 -75.45 -1.56
CA VAL A 434 5.21 -75.21 -2.87
C VAL A 434 4.16 -74.87 -3.93
N LEU A 435 3.05 -75.61 -4.00
CA LEU A 435 1.94 -75.31 -4.90
C LEU A 435 1.33 -73.93 -4.59
N GLY A 436 1.21 -73.56 -3.32
CA GLY A 436 0.82 -72.23 -2.89
C GLY A 436 1.73 -71.13 -3.46
N ALA A 437 3.05 -71.30 -3.34
CA ALA A 437 4.04 -70.36 -3.89
C ALA A 437 3.92 -70.21 -5.42
N PHE A 438 3.73 -71.31 -6.15
CA PHE A 438 3.49 -71.27 -7.60
C PHE A 438 2.17 -70.60 -7.97
N ASN A 439 1.10 -70.84 -7.20
CA ASN A 439 -0.20 -70.22 -7.44
C ASN A 439 -0.15 -68.69 -7.28
N GLU A 440 0.61 -68.18 -6.30
CA GLU A 440 0.85 -66.75 -6.12
C GLU A 440 1.70 -66.17 -7.25
N LEU A 441 2.74 -66.88 -7.67
CA LEU A 441 3.63 -66.44 -8.76
C LEU A 441 2.93 -66.42 -10.12
N ARG A 442 1.99 -67.35 -10.38
CA ARG A 442 1.38 -67.60 -11.69
C ARG A 442 0.92 -66.35 -12.42
N LEU A 443 0.30 -65.42 -11.70
CA LEU A 443 -0.30 -64.21 -12.28
C LEU A 443 0.71 -63.07 -12.50
N CYS A 444 1.94 -63.23 -11.99
CA CYS A 444 3.06 -62.31 -12.18
C CYS A 444 4.28 -63.02 -12.80
N ALA A 445 4.10 -64.20 -13.39
CA ALA A 445 5.17 -65.05 -13.87
C ALA A 445 5.84 -64.43 -15.11
N CYS A 446 7.04 -63.89 -14.92
CA CYS A 446 7.89 -63.36 -15.99
C CYS A 446 8.96 -64.39 -16.34
N LEU A 447 9.32 -64.53 -17.63
CA LEU A 447 10.40 -65.43 -18.06
C LEU A 447 11.73 -65.15 -17.33
N SER A 448 11.97 -63.89 -16.96
CA SER A 448 13.16 -63.47 -16.21
C SER A 448 13.27 -64.10 -14.82
N LEU A 449 12.16 -64.54 -14.23
CA LEU A 449 12.13 -65.19 -12.91
C LEU A 449 12.46 -66.68 -12.96
N ALA A 450 12.34 -67.32 -14.13
CA ALA A 450 12.41 -68.77 -14.26
C ALA A 450 13.68 -69.35 -13.60
N ARG A 451 14.85 -68.78 -13.90
CA ARG A 451 16.13 -69.24 -13.33
C ARG A 451 16.18 -69.13 -11.81
N GLU A 452 15.77 -67.99 -11.26
CA GLU A 452 15.79 -67.74 -9.81
C GLU A 452 14.80 -68.65 -9.10
N THR A 453 13.58 -68.80 -9.64
CA THR A 453 12.55 -69.67 -9.08
C THR A 453 12.95 -71.14 -9.13
N THR A 454 13.56 -71.60 -10.23
CA THR A 454 14.05 -72.98 -10.35
C THR A 454 15.20 -73.24 -9.38
N ALA A 455 16.14 -72.30 -9.24
CA ALA A 455 17.25 -72.45 -8.30
C ALA A 455 16.77 -72.50 -6.84
N ALA A 456 15.80 -71.66 -6.46
CA ALA A 456 15.22 -71.67 -5.11
C ALA A 456 14.51 -73.00 -4.82
N LEU A 457 13.73 -73.51 -5.78
CA LEU A 457 13.05 -74.80 -5.63
C LEU A 457 14.04 -75.98 -5.58
N ASP A 458 15.05 -76.01 -6.45
CA ASP A 458 16.08 -77.08 -6.45
C ASP A 458 16.83 -77.12 -5.11
N ALA A 459 17.23 -75.96 -4.58
CA ALA A 459 17.88 -75.86 -3.27
C ALA A 459 16.98 -76.37 -2.13
N SER A 460 15.70 -75.99 -2.16
CA SER A 460 14.70 -76.45 -1.18
C SER A 460 14.49 -77.97 -1.24
N LEU A 461 14.30 -78.53 -2.44
CA LEU A 461 14.12 -79.97 -2.63
C LEU A 461 15.34 -80.77 -2.19
N ARG A 462 16.55 -80.32 -2.50
CA ARG A 462 17.80 -80.94 -2.01
C ARG A 462 17.86 -80.95 -0.48
N THR A 463 17.41 -79.87 0.15
CA THR A 463 17.37 -79.76 1.62
C THR A 463 16.36 -80.74 2.22
N VAL A 464 15.16 -80.82 1.66
CA VAL A 464 14.12 -81.79 2.05
C VAL A 464 14.61 -83.23 1.91
N VAL A 465 15.24 -83.57 0.78
CA VAL A 465 15.81 -84.91 0.55
C VAL A 465 16.86 -85.25 1.61
N ARG A 466 17.75 -84.31 1.93
CA ARG A 466 18.75 -84.49 2.98
C ARG A 466 18.10 -84.78 4.34
N ILE A 467 17.10 -83.98 4.74
CA ILE A 467 16.37 -84.18 6.00
C ILE A 467 15.71 -85.56 6.08
N ILE A 468 15.12 -86.03 4.98
CA ILE A 468 14.52 -87.37 4.91
C ILE A 468 15.58 -88.47 5.07
N VAL A 469 16.72 -88.32 4.41
CA VAL A 469 17.83 -89.28 4.54
C VAL A 469 18.34 -89.31 5.98
N ASP A 470 18.56 -88.15 6.59
CA ASP A 470 19.04 -88.01 7.96
C ASP A 470 18.05 -88.58 9.00
N TYR A 471 16.75 -88.60 8.71
CA TYR A 471 15.73 -89.21 9.57
C TYR A 471 15.75 -90.75 9.52
N HIS A 472 16.16 -91.34 8.39
CA HIS A 472 16.18 -92.80 8.19
C HIS A 472 17.53 -93.45 8.51
N THR A 473 18.60 -92.66 8.61
CA THR A 473 19.91 -93.08 9.13
C THR A 473 20.00 -92.91 10.63
#